data_AF-A0AAV4ICB7-F1
#
_entry.id   AF-A0AAV4ICB7-F1
#
_cell.length_a   1.000
_cell.length_b   1.000
_cell.length_c   1.000
_cell.angle_alpha   90.00
_cell.angle_beta   90.00
_cell.angle_gamma   90.00
#
_symmetry.space_group_name_H-M   'P 1'
#
loop_
_entity.id
_entity.type
_entity.pdbx_description
1 polymer ?
#
loop_
_entity_poly.entity_id
_entity_poly.type
_entity_poly.pdbx_seq_one_letter_code
_entity_poly.pdbx_strand_id
1 'polypeptide(L)'
;MADTRRRVKLYMLNEDRQWDDRGTGHVSSSYVERLRGMSLIVRSENDGSILLESKIEQDTAYQKQQETLIVWSEGENYDLALSFQEKAGCDEIWEKICQVQGKDPSVDITQDVVEESEDERFDDMPDAAPPIKLPPCDTSKLEEIAELFSSVLPSPIRKEKLAVAIEAECYIGKLVSLFHMCEDLENTEGLHHLYEIFKSIFLLNKNALFEIMFSEEIIFDIIGILEYDPTATTPTRHREYLRNTAKFKEVVPMTNTELQTKIHQTYRVQYIQDVILPTPSVFEENMLSSLSSFIFFNKVEIVSMIQDDMKFLSTLFAQLTGEDTDDNHRRDLVLFLKEFCAFSQTLQPPNRESFYKEWVRDSTPGLHFSRPESGSDRISLVRIFFCV
;
A
#
# COMPACT_ATOMS: atom_id res chain seq x y z
N MET A 1 -30.29 9.44 28.44
CA MET A 1 -29.27 9.55 27.38
C MET A 1 -29.58 8.47 26.37
N ALA A 2 -29.59 8.77 25.09
CA ALA A 2 -29.69 7.73 24.06
C ALA A 2 -28.47 6.81 24.21
N ASP A 3 -28.67 5.49 24.07
CA ASP A 3 -27.60 4.50 24.23
C ASP A 3 -26.65 4.57 23.02
N THR A 4 -25.65 5.42 23.11
CA THR A 4 -24.65 5.63 22.05
C THR A 4 -23.67 4.47 21.94
N ARG A 5 -23.61 3.59 22.96
CA ARG A 5 -22.65 2.49 23.01
C ARG A 5 -22.88 1.48 21.90
N ARG A 6 -24.13 1.22 21.54
CA ARG A 6 -24.50 0.28 20.46
C ARG A 6 -24.86 0.96 19.16
N ARG A 7 -24.66 2.27 19.05
CA ARG A 7 -25.02 3.04 17.85
C ARG A 7 -24.00 2.82 16.74
N VAL A 8 -24.49 2.45 15.56
CA VAL A 8 -23.69 2.09 14.39
C VAL A 8 -24.26 2.71 13.12
N LYS A 9 -23.40 2.96 12.14
CA LYS A 9 -23.77 3.11 10.74
C LYS A 9 -23.49 1.82 9.98
N LEU A 10 -24.46 1.40 9.17
CA LEU A 10 -24.32 0.25 8.28
C LEU A 10 -23.92 0.73 6.89
N TYR A 11 -22.88 0.12 6.34
CA TYR A 11 -22.47 0.35 4.95
C TYR A 11 -22.49 -0.95 4.16
N MET A 12 -22.72 -0.82 2.86
CA MET A 12 -22.63 -1.92 1.90
C MET A 12 -21.84 -1.46 0.69
N LEU A 13 -20.95 -2.32 0.19
CA LEU A 13 -20.19 -2.03 -1.02
C LEU A 13 -21.07 -2.20 -2.27
N ASN A 14 -21.07 -1.21 -3.15
CA ASN A 14 -21.85 -1.23 -4.40
C ASN A 14 -21.01 -1.70 -5.61
N GLU A 15 -21.64 -1.81 -6.79
CA GLU A 15 -20.99 -2.28 -8.02
C GLU A 15 -19.81 -1.38 -8.47
N ASP A 16 -19.86 -0.09 -8.12
CA ASP A 16 -18.80 0.89 -8.38
C ASP A 16 -17.68 0.87 -7.32
N ARG A 17 -17.69 -0.12 -6.41
CA ARG A 17 -16.76 -0.27 -5.29
C ARG A 17 -16.76 0.90 -4.30
N GLN A 18 -17.91 1.56 -4.13
CA GLN A 18 -18.13 2.60 -3.13
C GLN A 18 -19.01 2.09 -1.99
N TRP A 19 -18.76 2.61 -0.77
CA TRP A 19 -19.55 2.25 0.42
C TRP A 19 -20.82 3.10 0.50
N ASP A 20 -21.96 2.48 0.27
CA ASP A 20 -23.27 3.11 0.40
C ASP A 20 -23.74 3.10 1.85
N ASP A 21 -24.07 4.27 2.41
CA ASP A 21 -24.69 4.40 3.74
C ASP A 21 -26.12 3.82 3.70
N ARG A 22 -26.31 2.68 4.36
CA ARG A 22 -27.60 1.98 4.47
C ARG A 22 -28.45 2.49 5.64
N GLY A 23 -27.92 3.38 6.47
CA GLY A 23 -28.62 3.99 7.59
C GLY A 23 -27.91 3.84 8.92
N THR A 24 -28.39 4.61 9.90
CA THR A 24 -27.90 4.58 11.27
C THR A 24 -28.86 3.82 12.18
N GLY A 25 -28.34 3.00 13.08
CA GLY A 25 -29.13 2.15 13.96
C GLY A 25 -28.39 1.68 15.19
N HIS A 26 -28.99 0.77 15.93
CA HIS A 26 -28.41 0.15 17.11
C HIS A 26 -28.18 -1.34 16.86
N VAL A 27 -26.95 -1.80 17.06
CA VAL A 27 -26.55 -3.20 16.83
C VAL A 27 -26.77 -4.05 18.08
N SER A 28 -27.23 -5.28 17.87
CA SER A 28 -27.39 -6.30 18.89
C SER A 28 -27.01 -7.67 18.33
N SER A 29 -26.67 -8.62 19.20
CA SER A 29 -26.43 -10.01 18.83
C SER A 29 -27.44 -10.92 19.50
N SER A 30 -28.19 -11.72 18.74
CA SER A 30 -29.15 -12.68 19.31
C SER A 30 -29.27 -13.93 18.44
N TYR A 31 -29.70 -15.04 19.05
CA TYR A 31 -30.00 -16.25 18.29
C TYR A 31 -31.28 -16.06 17.47
N VAL A 32 -31.19 -16.24 16.15
CA VAL A 32 -32.31 -16.07 15.22
C VAL A 32 -32.74 -17.44 14.71
N GLU A 33 -33.94 -17.88 15.10
CA GLU A 33 -34.46 -19.23 14.83
C GLU A 33 -34.49 -19.56 13.32
N ARG A 34 -34.90 -18.60 12.49
CA ARG A 34 -34.96 -18.79 11.02
C ARG A 34 -33.59 -18.98 10.36
N LEU A 35 -32.54 -18.43 10.96
CA LEU A 35 -31.15 -18.55 10.49
C LEU A 35 -30.41 -19.69 11.20
N ARG A 36 -30.99 -20.25 12.27
CA ARG A 36 -30.41 -21.31 13.12
C ARG A 36 -29.02 -20.94 13.65
N GLY A 37 -28.81 -19.69 14.04
CA GLY A 37 -27.50 -19.21 14.49
C GLY A 37 -27.56 -17.90 15.24
N MET A 38 -26.46 -17.60 15.95
CA MET A 38 -26.23 -16.27 16.50
C MET A 38 -26.09 -15.28 15.34
N SER A 39 -26.81 -14.17 15.39
CA SER A 39 -26.89 -13.21 14.29
C SER A 39 -26.69 -11.79 14.80
N LEU A 40 -26.06 -10.95 13.97
CA LEU A 40 -25.98 -9.51 14.15
C LEU A 40 -27.26 -8.87 13.61
N ILE A 41 -27.91 -8.06 14.44
CA ILE A 41 -29.16 -7.36 14.11
C ILE A 41 -28.97 -5.87 14.33
N VAL A 42 -29.16 -5.07 13.28
CA VAL A 42 -29.16 -3.61 13.37
C VAL A 42 -30.58 -3.10 13.22
N ARG A 43 -31.05 -2.33 14.23
CA ARG A 43 -32.37 -1.67 14.19
C ARG A 43 -32.22 -0.18 13.93
N SER A 44 -32.92 0.31 12.91
CA SER A 44 -32.97 1.72 12.51
C SER A 44 -33.37 2.62 13.67
N GLU A 45 -32.66 3.73 13.85
CA GLU A 45 -33.03 4.74 14.85
C GLU A 45 -34.23 5.62 14.43
N ASN A 46 -34.58 5.61 13.14
CA ASN A 46 -35.67 6.43 12.60
C ASN A 46 -37.05 5.82 12.85
N ASP A 47 -37.18 4.51 12.63
CA ASP A 47 -38.47 3.81 12.59
C ASP A 47 -38.46 2.43 13.27
N GLY A 48 -37.30 1.99 13.81
CA GLY A 48 -37.16 0.69 14.47
C GLY A 48 -37.16 -0.52 13.53
N SER A 49 -37.18 -0.30 12.21
CA SER A 49 -37.07 -1.36 11.21
C SER A 49 -35.71 -2.07 11.29
N ILE A 50 -35.64 -3.30 10.77
CA ILE A 50 -34.39 -4.08 10.74
C ILE A 50 -33.62 -3.66 9.49
N LEU A 51 -32.45 -3.04 9.69
CA LEU A 51 -31.53 -2.67 8.61
C LEU A 51 -30.60 -3.83 8.23
N LEU A 52 -30.24 -4.68 9.19
CA LEU A 52 -29.39 -5.85 9.01
C LEU A 52 -29.89 -6.99 9.89
N GLU A 53 -29.93 -8.20 9.34
CA GLU A 53 -30.08 -9.45 10.08
C GLU A 53 -29.16 -10.50 9.43
N SER A 54 -27.91 -10.55 9.90
CA SER A 54 -26.83 -11.36 9.32
C SER A 54 -26.36 -12.42 10.31
N LYS A 55 -26.27 -13.68 9.87
CA LYS A 55 -25.82 -14.79 10.70
C LYS A 55 -24.30 -14.77 10.83
N ILE A 56 -23.80 -14.97 12.05
CA ILE A 56 -22.37 -15.15 12.28
C ILE A 56 -22.00 -16.58 11.87
N GLU A 57 -21.56 -16.75 10.62
CA GLU A 57 -21.06 -18.02 10.11
C GLU A 57 -19.68 -18.36 10.68
N GLN A 58 -19.32 -19.64 10.73
CA GLN A 58 -18.05 -20.10 11.32
C GLN A 58 -16.83 -19.80 10.45
N ASP A 59 -17.04 -19.71 9.14
CA ASP A 59 -16.04 -19.58 8.07
C ASP A 59 -15.91 -18.16 7.50
N THR A 60 -16.84 -17.25 7.83
CA THR A 60 -16.71 -15.83 7.45
C THR A 60 -15.51 -15.18 8.15
N ALA A 61 -14.63 -14.55 7.37
CA ALA A 61 -13.55 -13.72 7.88
C ALA A 61 -14.09 -12.34 8.30
N TYR A 62 -14.29 -12.13 9.59
CA TYR A 62 -14.57 -10.79 10.13
C TYR A 62 -13.26 -10.07 10.38
N GLN A 63 -13.21 -8.79 10.05
CA GLN A 63 -12.05 -7.93 10.24
C GLN A 63 -12.42 -6.74 11.11
N LYS A 64 -11.63 -6.50 12.16
CA LYS A 64 -11.72 -5.31 12.99
C LYS A 64 -10.71 -4.29 12.51
N GLN A 65 -11.20 -3.13 12.10
CA GLN A 65 -10.37 -2.04 11.59
C GLN A 65 -10.52 -0.80 12.46
N GLN A 66 -9.43 -0.06 12.67
CA GLN A 66 -9.42 1.25 13.33
C GLN A 66 -10.18 1.28 14.68
N GLU A 67 -10.18 0.14 15.39
CA GLU A 67 -10.86 -0.09 16.69
C GLU A 67 -12.40 0.08 16.72
N THR A 68 -13.00 0.61 15.67
CA THR A 68 -14.42 1.03 15.63
C THR A 68 -15.15 0.55 14.37
N LEU A 69 -14.50 -0.24 13.53
CA LEU A 69 -15.09 -0.82 12.32
C LEU A 69 -15.03 -2.34 12.38
N ILE A 70 -16.11 -2.98 11.95
CA ILE A 70 -16.16 -4.42 11.68
C ILE A 70 -16.60 -4.61 10.23
N VAL A 71 -15.78 -5.29 9.44
CA VAL A 71 -15.98 -5.52 8.01
C VAL A 71 -16.03 -7.02 7.72
N TRP A 72 -16.93 -7.47 6.86
CA TRP A 72 -17.01 -8.86 6.41
C TRP A 72 -17.76 -8.97 5.08
N SER A 73 -17.61 -10.11 4.41
CA SER A 73 -18.35 -10.46 3.19
C SER A 73 -19.43 -11.50 3.50
N GLU A 74 -20.66 -11.26 3.08
CA GLU A 74 -21.81 -12.16 3.23
C GLU A 74 -22.20 -12.75 1.86
N GLY A 75 -21.42 -13.74 1.39
CA GLY A 75 -21.58 -14.36 0.07
C GLY A 75 -20.69 -13.73 -1.02
N GLU A 76 -20.91 -14.10 -2.29
CA GLU A 76 -20.15 -13.54 -3.42
C GLU A 76 -20.61 -12.10 -3.73
N ASN A 77 -19.69 -11.13 -3.65
CA ASN A 77 -19.88 -9.70 -3.95
C ASN A 77 -20.84 -8.94 -3.01
N TYR A 78 -20.87 -9.29 -1.73
CA TYR A 78 -21.74 -8.64 -0.76
C TYR A 78 -20.97 -8.26 0.51
N ASP A 79 -20.23 -7.16 0.42
CA ASP A 79 -19.39 -6.66 1.51
C ASP A 79 -20.16 -5.68 2.40
N LEU A 80 -20.05 -5.89 3.71
CA LEU A 80 -20.73 -5.15 4.75
C LEU A 80 -19.73 -4.55 5.73
N ALA A 81 -20.06 -3.36 6.23
CA ALA A 81 -19.31 -2.73 7.30
C ALA A 81 -20.24 -2.14 8.36
N LEU A 82 -19.89 -2.36 9.63
CA LEU A 82 -20.47 -1.68 10.78
C LEU A 82 -19.47 -0.67 11.32
N SER A 83 -19.82 0.61 11.25
CA SER A 83 -19.05 1.69 11.85
C SER A 83 -19.68 2.10 13.18
N PHE A 84 -18.96 1.82 14.26
CA PHE A 84 -19.40 2.08 15.61
C PHE A 84 -19.08 3.51 16.03
N GLN A 85 -20.02 4.14 16.72
CA GLN A 85 -19.77 5.45 17.32
C GLN A 85 -18.78 5.37 18.50
N GLU A 86 -18.77 4.23 19.21
CA GLU A 86 -17.92 4.01 20.37
C GLU A 86 -17.14 2.70 20.25
N LYS A 87 -15.83 2.76 20.52
CA LYS A 87 -14.94 1.59 20.61
C LYS A 87 -15.49 0.51 21.54
N ALA A 88 -16.02 0.90 22.70
CA ALA A 88 -16.59 -0.03 23.67
C ALA A 88 -17.77 -0.85 23.12
N GLY A 89 -18.51 -0.32 22.14
CA GLY A 89 -19.56 -1.05 21.44
C GLY A 89 -19.02 -2.02 20.40
N CYS A 90 -17.99 -1.59 19.68
CA CYS A 90 -17.26 -2.41 18.70
C CYS A 90 -16.63 -3.62 19.41
N ASP A 91 -15.93 -3.40 20.52
CA ASP A 91 -15.31 -4.44 21.34
C ASP A 91 -16.33 -5.49 21.79
N GLU A 92 -17.52 -5.07 22.26
CA GLU A 92 -18.57 -6.01 22.70
C GLU A 92 -19.16 -6.86 21.58
N ILE A 93 -19.29 -6.32 20.36
CA ILE A 93 -19.73 -7.12 19.20
C ILE A 93 -18.60 -8.02 18.72
N TRP A 94 -17.36 -7.53 18.71
CA TRP A 94 -16.19 -8.30 18.32
C TRP A 94 -15.98 -9.53 19.20
N GLU A 95 -16.03 -9.36 20.53
CA GLU A 95 -15.97 -10.47 21.49
C GLU A 95 -17.05 -11.52 21.21
N LYS A 96 -18.25 -11.09 20.78
CA LYS A 96 -19.33 -12.01 20.46
C LYS A 96 -19.06 -12.81 19.18
N ILE A 97 -18.53 -12.16 18.14
CA ILE A 97 -18.14 -12.81 16.89
C ILE A 97 -17.05 -13.84 17.17
N CYS A 98 -15.98 -13.44 17.88
CA CYS A 98 -14.89 -14.32 18.29
C CYS A 98 -15.40 -15.51 19.13
N GLN A 99 -16.33 -15.27 20.06
CA GLN A 99 -16.95 -16.34 20.86
C GLN A 99 -17.68 -17.36 19.98
N VAL A 100 -18.42 -16.91 18.97
CA VAL A 100 -19.16 -17.81 18.05
C VAL A 100 -18.21 -18.62 17.19
N GLN A 101 -17.10 -18.03 16.75
CA GLN A 101 -16.10 -18.69 15.89
C GLN A 101 -15.00 -19.44 16.67
N GLY A 102 -15.00 -19.39 18.00
CA GLY A 102 -13.98 -20.03 18.83
C GLY A 102 -12.58 -19.38 18.72
N LYS A 103 -12.54 -18.06 18.50
CA LYS A 103 -11.30 -17.28 18.33
C LYS A 103 -11.02 -16.44 19.57
N ASP A 104 -9.76 -16.07 19.75
CA ASP A 104 -9.35 -15.13 20.80
C ASP A 104 -9.75 -13.70 20.41
N PRO A 105 -10.43 -12.91 21.27
CA PRO A 105 -10.84 -11.54 20.95
C PRO A 105 -9.70 -10.55 20.70
N SER A 106 -8.44 -10.90 20.99
CA SER A 106 -7.25 -10.09 20.70
C SER A 106 -6.84 -10.11 19.23
N VAL A 107 -7.41 -10.99 18.40
CA VAL A 107 -7.15 -10.98 16.96
C VAL A 107 -7.86 -9.80 16.30
N ASP A 108 -7.25 -9.25 15.25
CA ASP A 108 -7.88 -8.24 14.39
C ASP A 108 -8.65 -8.87 13.22
N ILE A 109 -8.43 -10.16 12.95
CA ILE A 109 -9.11 -10.93 11.90
C ILE A 109 -9.43 -12.32 12.45
N THR A 110 -10.68 -12.76 12.32
CA THR A 110 -11.16 -13.96 13.01
C THR A 110 -10.83 -15.27 12.30
N GLN A 111 -10.91 -15.29 10.98
CA GLN A 111 -10.29 -16.37 10.20
C GLN A 111 -8.93 -15.90 9.76
N ASP A 112 -8.00 -16.82 9.53
CA ASP A 112 -6.91 -16.47 8.65
C ASP A 112 -7.63 -16.05 7.37
N VAL A 113 -7.62 -14.74 7.07
CA VAL A 113 -7.58 -14.37 5.66
C VAL A 113 -6.32 -15.13 5.27
N VAL A 114 -6.50 -16.27 4.61
CA VAL A 114 -5.93 -16.30 3.29
C VAL A 114 -6.41 -14.98 2.66
N GLU A 115 -5.68 -13.88 2.94
CA GLU A 115 -5.02 -13.20 1.85
C GLU A 115 -4.53 -14.40 1.10
N GLU A 116 -5.24 -14.72 0.03
CA GLU A 116 -4.58 -15.48 -0.98
C GLU A 116 -3.33 -14.61 -1.24
N SER A 117 -2.23 -14.89 -0.52
CA SER A 117 -1.03 -15.32 -1.16
C SER A 117 -1.54 -16.32 -2.17
N GLU A 118 -1.90 -15.80 -3.34
CA GLU A 118 -2.46 -16.50 -4.50
C GLU A 118 -1.45 -17.55 -5.03
N ASP A 119 -0.42 -17.88 -4.26
CA ASP A 119 0.67 -18.80 -4.57
C ASP A 119 0.37 -20.26 -4.23
N GLU A 120 -0.54 -20.59 -3.29
CA GLU A 120 -0.67 -21.98 -2.79
C GLU A 120 -2.06 -22.65 -2.93
N ARG A 121 -3.07 -22.01 -3.54
CA ARG A 121 -4.40 -22.65 -3.77
C ARG A 121 -4.81 -22.81 -5.23
N PHE A 122 -3.89 -22.70 -6.17
CA PHE A 122 -4.19 -22.87 -7.60
C PHE A 122 -4.06 -24.31 -8.12
N ASP A 123 -3.70 -25.29 -7.29
CA ASP A 123 -3.51 -26.66 -7.79
C ASP A 123 -4.81 -27.43 -8.08
N ASP A 124 -5.99 -26.97 -7.64
CA ASP A 124 -7.23 -27.77 -7.70
C ASP A 124 -8.47 -27.10 -8.35
N MET A 125 -8.34 -25.93 -8.99
CA MET A 125 -9.43 -25.36 -9.78
C MET A 125 -9.17 -25.56 -11.28
N PRO A 126 -10.09 -26.16 -12.06
CA PRO A 126 -9.83 -26.49 -13.46
C PRO A 126 -9.54 -25.23 -14.27
N ASP A 127 -8.47 -25.29 -15.06
CA ASP A 127 -7.94 -24.34 -16.04
C ASP A 127 -8.98 -23.96 -17.14
N ALA A 128 -10.11 -23.38 -16.75
CA ALA A 128 -11.25 -23.13 -17.62
C ALA A 128 -11.15 -21.80 -18.38
N ALA A 129 -10.32 -20.86 -17.90
CA ALA A 129 -10.04 -19.63 -18.63
C ALA A 129 -8.91 -19.88 -19.64
N PRO A 130 -9.11 -19.65 -20.96
CA PRO A 130 -8.06 -19.84 -21.94
C PRO A 130 -6.83 -18.96 -21.61
N PRO A 131 -5.61 -19.42 -21.94
CA PRO A 131 -4.41 -18.62 -21.75
C PRO A 131 -4.53 -17.29 -22.49
N ILE A 132 -4.13 -16.21 -21.83
CA ILE A 132 -4.13 -14.88 -22.44
C ILE A 132 -3.00 -14.85 -23.46
N LYS A 133 -3.36 -14.62 -24.72
CA LYS A 133 -2.38 -14.39 -25.79
C LYS A 133 -2.16 -12.89 -25.91
N LEU A 134 -0.94 -12.46 -25.63
CA LEU A 134 -0.58 -11.05 -25.78
C LEU A 134 -0.51 -10.69 -27.28
N PRO A 135 -1.13 -9.58 -27.69
CA PRO A 135 -0.94 -9.05 -29.03
C PRO A 135 0.54 -8.70 -29.24
N PRO A 136 1.06 -8.77 -30.48
CA PRO A 136 2.41 -8.32 -30.77
C PRO A 136 2.58 -6.83 -30.40
N CYS A 137 3.72 -6.49 -29.80
CA CYS A 137 4.07 -5.12 -29.46
C CYS A 137 4.39 -4.32 -30.74
N ASP A 138 3.35 -3.82 -31.39
CA ASP A 138 3.44 -2.92 -32.54
C ASP A 138 2.64 -1.64 -32.29
N THR A 139 3.09 -0.51 -32.85
CA THR A 139 2.40 0.79 -32.70
C THR A 139 0.95 0.76 -33.18
N SER A 140 0.65 0.00 -34.24
CA SER A 140 -0.72 -0.16 -34.76
C SER A 140 -1.63 -1.03 -33.87
N LYS A 141 -1.09 -1.65 -32.82
CA LYS A 141 -1.79 -2.59 -31.93
C LYS A 141 -1.94 -2.05 -30.51
N LEU A 142 -1.45 -0.84 -30.23
CA LEU A 142 -1.50 -0.25 -28.89
C LEU A 142 -2.92 -0.12 -28.33
N GLU A 143 -3.89 0.25 -29.17
CA GLU A 143 -5.31 0.29 -28.77
C GLU A 143 -5.83 -1.10 -28.35
N GLU A 144 -5.57 -2.13 -29.17
CA GLU A 144 -5.95 -3.53 -28.88
C GLU A 144 -5.31 -4.04 -27.58
N ILE A 145 -4.05 -3.67 -27.32
CA ILE A 145 -3.34 -4.03 -26.08
C ILE A 145 -3.98 -3.31 -24.87
N ALA A 146 -4.26 -2.02 -24.99
CA ALA A 146 -4.89 -1.25 -23.90
C ALA A 146 -6.27 -1.81 -23.55
N GLU A 147 -7.11 -2.11 -24.56
CA GLU A 147 -8.41 -2.73 -24.37
C GLU A 147 -8.31 -4.10 -23.70
N LEU A 148 -7.37 -4.94 -24.13
CA LEU A 148 -7.15 -6.25 -23.52
C LEU A 148 -6.80 -6.12 -22.04
N PHE A 149 -5.84 -5.26 -21.70
CA PHE A 149 -5.37 -5.09 -20.32
C PHE A 149 -6.49 -4.56 -19.42
N SER A 150 -7.22 -3.54 -19.87
CA SER A 150 -8.36 -2.98 -19.14
C SER A 150 -9.48 -4.01 -18.93
N SER A 151 -9.80 -4.83 -19.95
CA SER A 151 -10.82 -5.88 -19.88
C SER A 151 -10.51 -6.99 -18.87
N VAL A 152 -9.23 -7.15 -18.50
CA VAL A 152 -8.75 -8.18 -17.58
C VAL A 152 -8.85 -7.72 -16.12
N LEU A 153 -8.77 -6.42 -15.84
CA LEU A 153 -8.73 -5.87 -14.49
C LEU A 153 -9.90 -6.28 -13.56
N PRO A 154 -11.14 -6.50 -14.04
CA PRO A 154 -12.22 -6.94 -13.15
C PRO A 154 -12.07 -8.38 -12.63
N SER A 155 -11.27 -9.24 -13.29
CA SER A 155 -11.18 -10.68 -13.01
C SER A 155 -9.81 -11.05 -12.39
N PRO A 156 -9.76 -11.44 -11.10
CA PRO A 156 -8.49 -11.81 -10.43
C PRO A 156 -7.71 -12.91 -11.15
N ILE A 157 -8.40 -14.00 -11.54
CA ILE A 157 -7.78 -15.13 -12.28
C ILE A 157 -7.14 -14.65 -13.59
N ARG A 158 -7.81 -13.74 -14.31
CA ARG A 158 -7.25 -13.21 -15.55
C ARG A 158 -6.11 -12.23 -15.29
N LYS A 159 -6.13 -11.46 -14.19
CA LYS A 159 -4.98 -10.61 -13.79
C LYS A 159 -3.73 -11.45 -13.59
N GLU A 160 -3.85 -12.58 -12.88
CA GLU A 160 -2.73 -13.49 -12.65
C GLU A 160 -2.19 -14.04 -13.97
N LYS A 161 -3.07 -14.58 -14.83
CA LYS A 161 -2.68 -15.08 -16.15
C LYS A 161 -2.03 -14.00 -17.03
N LEU A 162 -2.50 -12.76 -16.94
CA LEU A 162 -1.93 -11.64 -17.69
C LEU A 162 -0.54 -11.27 -17.14
N ALA A 163 -0.37 -11.22 -15.82
CA ALA A 163 0.92 -10.94 -15.21
C ALA A 163 1.98 -11.97 -15.60
N VAL A 164 1.63 -13.27 -15.53
CA VAL A 164 2.50 -14.36 -15.97
C VAL A 164 2.86 -14.25 -17.45
N ALA A 165 1.90 -13.89 -18.32
CA ALA A 165 2.16 -13.71 -19.74
C ALA A 165 3.09 -12.51 -20.01
N ILE A 166 2.88 -11.39 -19.30
CA ILE A 166 3.72 -10.18 -19.41
C ILE A 166 5.17 -10.50 -19.05
N GLU A 167 5.36 -11.25 -17.95
CA GLU A 167 6.68 -11.66 -17.48
C GLU A 167 7.34 -12.64 -18.47
N ALA A 168 6.63 -13.70 -18.86
CA ALA A 168 7.15 -14.75 -19.74
C ALA A 168 7.59 -14.22 -21.12
N GLU A 169 6.91 -13.19 -21.64
CA GLU A 169 7.23 -12.59 -22.94
C GLU A 169 8.17 -11.37 -22.86
N CYS A 170 8.67 -11.02 -21.67
CA CYS A 170 9.42 -9.78 -21.41
C CYS A 170 8.69 -8.54 -21.97
N TYR A 171 7.37 -8.50 -21.79
CA TYR A 171 6.49 -7.60 -22.53
C TYR A 171 6.71 -6.12 -22.15
N ILE A 172 7.02 -5.84 -20.88
CA ILE A 172 7.34 -4.48 -20.39
C ILE A 172 8.48 -3.85 -21.19
N GLY A 173 9.59 -4.57 -21.41
CA GLY A 173 10.73 -4.04 -22.16
C GLY A 173 10.40 -3.73 -23.63
N LYS A 174 9.52 -4.54 -24.25
CA LYS A 174 9.02 -4.28 -25.60
C LYS A 174 8.13 -3.03 -25.64
N LEU A 175 7.26 -2.84 -24.63
CA LEU A 175 6.43 -1.64 -24.51
C LEU A 175 7.27 -0.38 -24.27
N VAL A 176 8.33 -0.46 -23.46
CA VAL A 176 9.30 0.64 -23.29
C VAL A 176 9.99 0.99 -24.61
N SER A 177 10.35 -0.01 -25.41
CA SER A 177 10.94 0.24 -26.74
C SER A 177 9.95 0.95 -27.69
N LEU A 178 8.66 0.60 -27.62
CA LEU A 178 7.61 1.31 -28.35
C LEU A 178 7.39 2.73 -27.82
N PHE A 179 7.51 2.93 -26.50
CA PHE A 179 7.44 4.24 -25.89
C PHE A 179 8.50 5.18 -26.46
N HIS A 180 9.77 4.75 -26.50
CA HIS A 180 10.84 5.56 -27.10
C HIS A 180 10.55 5.91 -28.56
N MET A 181 10.08 4.93 -29.35
CA MET A 181 9.69 5.18 -30.74
C MET A 181 8.52 6.18 -30.86
N CYS A 182 7.50 6.06 -30.01
CA CYS A 182 6.35 6.97 -30.04
C CYS A 182 6.74 8.38 -29.58
N GLU A 183 7.63 8.50 -28.60
CA GLU A 183 8.18 9.77 -28.12
C GLU A 183 9.02 10.45 -29.22
N ASP A 184 9.90 9.70 -29.89
CA ASP A 184 10.73 10.20 -30.99
C ASP A 184 9.91 10.66 -32.20
N LEU A 185 8.79 9.99 -32.48
CA LEU A 185 7.86 10.34 -33.57
C LEU A 185 6.80 11.36 -33.18
N GLU A 186 6.81 11.86 -31.93
CA GLU A 186 5.77 12.73 -31.36
C GLU A 186 4.36 12.15 -31.51
N ASN A 187 4.22 10.81 -31.50
CA ASN A 187 2.95 10.10 -31.65
C ASN A 187 2.13 10.13 -30.35
N THR A 188 1.39 11.22 -30.13
CA THR A 188 0.60 11.45 -28.91
C THR A 188 -0.44 10.35 -28.65
N GLU A 189 -1.10 9.85 -29.70
CA GLU A 189 -2.11 8.79 -29.56
C GLU A 189 -1.50 7.50 -29.02
N GLY A 190 -0.36 7.08 -29.58
CA GLY A 190 0.39 5.93 -29.09
C GLY A 190 0.86 6.09 -27.64
N LEU A 191 1.28 7.31 -27.26
CA LEU A 191 1.72 7.62 -25.90
C LEU A 191 0.57 7.55 -24.89
N HIS A 192 -0.64 8.01 -25.25
CA HIS A 192 -1.83 7.84 -24.40
C HIS A 192 -2.22 6.37 -24.22
N HIS A 193 -2.15 5.55 -25.28
CA HIS A 193 -2.40 4.12 -25.13
C HIS A 193 -1.35 3.45 -24.23
N LEU A 194 -0.08 3.83 -24.36
CA LEU A 194 0.99 3.33 -23.49
C LEU A 194 0.76 3.74 -22.02
N TYR A 195 0.30 4.96 -21.76
CA TYR A 195 -0.11 5.40 -20.43
C TYR A 195 -1.18 4.46 -19.84
N GLU A 196 -2.26 4.18 -20.59
CA GLU A 196 -3.35 3.32 -20.12
C GLU A 196 -2.92 1.86 -19.91
N ILE A 197 -2.03 1.35 -20.78
CA ILE A 197 -1.43 0.02 -20.63
C ILE A 197 -0.63 -0.04 -19.32
N PHE A 198 0.26 0.92 -19.07
CA PHE A 198 1.08 0.92 -17.87
C PHE A 198 0.25 1.14 -16.60
N LYS A 199 -0.75 2.01 -16.64
CA LYS A 199 -1.72 2.15 -15.55
C LYS A 199 -2.42 0.83 -15.24
N SER A 200 -2.82 0.08 -16.27
CA SER A 200 -3.38 -1.26 -16.09
C SER A 200 -2.37 -2.24 -15.48
N ILE A 201 -1.09 -2.18 -15.88
CA ILE A 201 -0.01 -2.99 -15.28
C ILE A 201 0.15 -2.68 -13.78
N PHE A 202 0.12 -1.42 -13.38
CA PHE A 202 0.14 -1.04 -11.95
C PHE A 202 -1.04 -1.66 -11.19
N LEU A 203 -2.23 -1.66 -11.78
CA LEU A 203 -3.45 -2.22 -11.20
C LEU A 203 -3.50 -3.77 -11.18
N LEU A 204 -2.54 -4.44 -11.82
CA LEU A 204 -2.32 -5.87 -11.59
C LEU A 204 -1.78 -6.14 -10.18
N ASN A 205 -1.09 -5.15 -9.60
CA ASN A 205 -0.60 -5.19 -8.22
C ASN A 205 0.32 -6.40 -7.93
N LYS A 206 1.20 -6.74 -8.89
CA LYS A 206 2.12 -7.89 -8.82
C LYS A 206 3.57 -7.46 -8.61
N ASN A 207 4.21 -8.00 -7.56
CA ASN A 207 5.59 -7.64 -7.18
C ASN A 207 6.61 -7.93 -8.28
N ALA A 208 6.51 -9.07 -8.98
CA ALA A 208 7.43 -9.41 -10.07
C ALA A 208 7.46 -8.34 -11.18
N LEU A 209 6.30 -7.75 -11.51
CA LEU A 209 6.22 -6.68 -12.51
C LEU A 209 6.81 -5.36 -11.98
N PHE A 210 6.62 -5.07 -10.69
CA PHE A 210 7.22 -3.91 -10.04
C PHE A 210 8.74 -3.97 -9.98
N GLU A 211 9.33 -5.14 -9.71
CA GLU A 211 10.79 -5.33 -9.78
C GLU A 211 11.35 -4.95 -11.16
N ILE A 212 10.66 -5.37 -12.23
CA ILE A 212 11.05 -5.02 -13.60
C ILE A 212 10.90 -3.52 -13.83
N MET A 213 9.71 -2.96 -13.56
CA MET A 213 9.37 -1.55 -13.81
C MET A 213 10.23 -0.57 -13.01
N PHE A 214 10.62 -0.92 -11.79
CA PHE A 214 11.38 -0.05 -10.91
C PHE A 214 12.87 -0.34 -10.94
N SER A 215 13.34 -1.20 -11.84
CA SER A 215 14.77 -1.37 -12.11
C SER A 215 15.40 -0.04 -12.55
N GLU A 216 16.69 0.13 -12.23
CA GLU A 216 17.41 1.38 -12.50
C GLU A 216 17.43 1.74 -13.99
N GLU A 217 17.39 0.72 -14.86
CA GLU A 217 17.46 0.86 -16.31
C GLU A 217 16.21 1.53 -16.90
N ILE A 218 15.01 1.17 -16.43
CA ILE A 218 13.76 1.59 -17.08
C ILE A 218 12.85 2.48 -16.21
N ILE A 219 13.13 2.68 -14.91
CA ILE A 219 12.25 3.46 -14.02
C ILE A 219 11.96 4.88 -14.54
N PHE A 220 12.94 5.52 -15.18
CA PHE A 220 12.73 6.84 -15.80
C PHE A 220 11.86 6.77 -17.05
N ASP A 221 11.89 5.68 -17.80
CA ASP A 221 11.00 5.46 -18.92
C ASP A 221 9.57 5.22 -18.43
N ILE A 222 9.40 4.46 -17.34
CA ILE A 222 8.10 4.28 -16.69
C ILE A 222 7.52 5.63 -16.25
N ILE A 223 8.32 6.46 -15.59
CA ILE A 223 7.90 7.82 -15.20
C ILE A 223 7.55 8.64 -16.45
N GLY A 224 8.34 8.52 -17.52
CA GLY A 224 8.09 9.21 -18.80
C GLY A 224 6.78 8.80 -19.45
N ILE A 225 6.44 7.51 -19.45
CA ILE A 225 5.14 7.01 -19.93
C ILE A 225 4.00 7.64 -19.12
N LEU A 226 4.16 7.73 -17.80
CA LEU A 226 3.14 8.29 -16.92
C LEU A 226 2.96 9.82 -17.05
N GLU A 227 3.84 10.55 -17.76
CA GLU A 227 3.67 11.97 -18.09
C GLU A 227 2.55 12.21 -19.13
N TYR A 228 2.17 11.18 -19.88
CA TYR A 228 1.21 11.26 -20.99
C TYR A 228 -0.23 10.90 -20.56
N ASP A 229 -0.63 11.32 -19.36
CA ASP A 229 -2.01 11.16 -18.88
C ASP A 229 -3.00 11.94 -19.78
N PRO A 230 -3.93 11.24 -20.47
CA PRO A 230 -4.89 11.89 -21.37
C PRO A 230 -5.90 12.79 -20.64
N THR A 231 -6.05 12.62 -19.32
CA THR A 231 -6.95 13.40 -18.47
C THR A 231 -6.28 14.65 -17.88
N ALA A 232 -4.96 14.75 -17.97
CA ALA A 232 -4.23 15.89 -17.44
C ALA A 232 -4.53 17.17 -18.24
N THR A 233 -4.90 18.24 -17.53
CA THR A 233 -5.16 19.55 -18.14
C THR A 233 -3.88 20.27 -18.58
N THR A 234 -2.74 19.89 -18.01
CA THR A 234 -1.42 20.43 -18.34
C THR A 234 -0.38 19.32 -18.37
N PRO A 235 0.54 19.30 -19.34
CA PRO A 235 1.64 18.34 -19.36
C PRO A 235 2.48 18.46 -18.08
N THR A 236 2.58 17.39 -17.32
CA THR A 236 3.44 17.29 -16.14
C THR A 236 4.81 16.75 -16.54
N ARG A 237 5.88 17.37 -16.03
CA ARG A 237 7.26 16.98 -16.34
C ARG A 237 7.94 16.31 -15.15
N HIS A 238 7.45 15.12 -14.81
CA HIS A 238 7.93 14.32 -13.68
C HIS A 238 9.41 13.94 -13.81
N ARG A 239 9.88 13.54 -15.00
CA ARG A 239 11.28 13.23 -15.30
C ARG A 239 12.17 14.45 -15.08
N GLU A 240 11.73 15.63 -15.53
CA GLU A 240 12.48 16.89 -15.37
C GLU A 240 12.61 17.24 -13.88
N TYR A 241 11.52 17.17 -13.12
CA TYR A 241 11.50 17.41 -11.68
C TYR A 241 12.44 16.47 -10.92
N LEU A 242 12.37 15.17 -11.20
CA LEU A 242 13.19 14.16 -10.51
C LEU A 242 14.68 14.24 -10.89
N ARG A 243 15.03 14.76 -12.08
CA ARG A 243 16.43 14.95 -12.50
C ARG A 243 17.03 16.26 -11.99
N ASN A 244 16.25 17.35 -12.00
CA ASN A 244 16.79 18.70 -11.84
C ASN A 244 16.42 19.36 -10.51
N THR A 245 15.25 19.03 -9.95
CA THR A 245 14.71 19.67 -8.75
C THR A 245 14.98 18.81 -7.52
N ALA A 246 14.70 17.52 -7.57
CA ALA A 246 14.96 16.61 -6.47
C ALA A 246 16.47 16.35 -6.34
N LYS A 247 17.13 17.00 -5.37
CA LYS A 247 18.58 16.85 -5.15
C LYS A 247 18.85 15.88 -4.02
N PHE A 248 19.56 14.80 -4.34
CA PHE A 248 20.08 13.89 -3.33
C PHE A 248 21.11 14.62 -2.46
N LYS A 249 20.84 14.64 -1.15
CA LYS A 249 21.65 15.27 -0.11
C LYS A 249 22.16 14.17 0.83
N GLU A 250 23.46 13.93 0.76
CA GLU A 250 24.15 13.07 1.71
C GLU A 250 24.44 13.85 2.99
N VAL A 251 23.80 13.46 4.09
CA VAL A 251 24.07 14.05 5.42
C VAL A 251 25.39 13.53 5.99
N VAL A 252 25.74 12.29 5.65
CA VAL A 252 27.07 11.70 5.85
C VAL A 252 27.45 11.02 4.53
N PRO A 253 28.72 11.14 4.08
CA PRO A 253 29.16 10.52 2.84
C PRO A 253 28.85 9.02 2.81
N MET A 254 28.11 8.58 1.81
CA MET A 254 27.75 7.17 1.65
C MET A 254 28.74 6.48 0.71
N THR A 255 29.49 5.48 1.20
CA THR A 255 30.40 4.72 0.33
C THR A 255 29.72 3.56 -0.39
N ASN A 256 28.55 3.11 0.07
CA ASN A 256 27.83 2.00 -0.52
C ASN A 256 26.92 2.46 -1.66
N THR A 257 27.31 2.16 -2.90
CA THR A 257 26.52 2.48 -4.10
C THR A 257 25.18 1.75 -4.14
N GLU A 258 25.10 0.53 -3.62
CA GLU A 258 23.85 -0.24 -3.57
C GLU A 258 22.82 0.44 -2.67
N LEU A 259 23.26 0.94 -1.51
CA LEU A 259 22.43 1.73 -0.59
C LEU A 259 21.91 3.00 -1.29
N GLN A 260 22.78 3.71 -2.03
CA GLN A 260 22.37 4.89 -2.78
C GLN A 260 21.30 4.53 -3.83
N THR A 261 21.54 3.49 -4.64
CA THR A 261 20.57 3.01 -5.64
C THR A 261 19.23 2.66 -5.00
N LYS A 262 19.23 1.97 -3.85
CA LYS A 262 18.02 1.62 -3.11
C LYS A 262 17.28 2.86 -2.59
N ILE A 263 18.00 3.86 -2.07
CA ILE A 263 17.41 5.13 -1.64
C ILE A 263 16.77 5.88 -2.83
N HIS A 264 17.47 5.98 -3.96
CA HIS A 264 16.95 6.59 -5.18
C HIS A 264 15.72 5.85 -5.72
N GLN A 265 15.76 4.51 -5.76
CA GLN A 265 14.62 3.69 -6.19
C GLN A 265 13.41 3.95 -5.28
N THR A 266 13.61 3.88 -3.97
CA THR A 266 12.55 4.14 -2.97
C THR A 266 11.95 5.53 -3.14
N TYR A 267 12.77 6.55 -3.43
CA TYR A 267 12.28 7.90 -3.69
C TYR A 267 11.36 7.96 -4.90
N ARG A 268 11.83 7.41 -6.01
CA ARG A 268 11.13 7.45 -7.30
C ARG A 268 9.82 6.67 -7.21
N VAL A 269 9.82 5.51 -6.57
CA VAL A 269 8.61 4.70 -6.37
C VAL A 269 7.62 5.39 -5.44
N GLN A 270 8.09 5.98 -4.33
CA GLN A 270 7.24 6.81 -3.46
C GLN A 270 6.68 8.03 -4.21
N TYR A 271 7.47 8.66 -5.08
CA TYR A 271 6.98 9.77 -5.91
C TYR A 271 5.89 9.32 -6.90
N ILE A 272 6.06 8.15 -7.54
CA ILE A 272 5.03 7.55 -8.38
C ILE A 272 3.74 7.35 -7.56
N GLN A 273 3.84 6.76 -6.36
CA GLN A 273 2.68 6.53 -5.48
C GLN A 273 2.00 7.83 -5.03
N ASP A 274 2.77 8.81 -4.53
CA ASP A 274 2.20 9.97 -3.85
C ASP A 274 1.79 11.10 -4.80
N VAL A 275 2.45 11.21 -5.97
CA VAL A 275 2.31 12.36 -6.88
C VAL A 275 1.67 11.97 -8.20
N ILE A 276 2.07 10.84 -8.79
CA ILE A 276 1.62 10.45 -10.14
C ILE A 276 0.32 9.63 -10.07
N LEU A 277 0.26 8.64 -9.18
CA LEU A 277 -0.87 7.76 -8.97
C LEU A 277 -1.41 7.87 -7.54
N PRO A 278 -1.80 9.08 -7.07
CA PRO A 278 -2.29 9.25 -5.71
C PRO A 278 -3.59 8.46 -5.55
N THR A 279 -3.67 7.65 -4.49
CA THR A 279 -4.91 6.94 -4.17
C THR A 279 -6.01 7.97 -3.91
N PRO A 280 -7.08 8.02 -4.74
CA PRO A 280 -8.04 9.12 -4.69
C PRO A 280 -8.93 9.08 -3.44
N SER A 281 -8.92 7.98 -2.67
CA SER A 281 -9.76 7.77 -1.51
C SER A 281 -9.09 6.89 -0.44
N VAL A 282 -9.36 7.18 0.84
CA VAL A 282 -8.97 6.36 2.00
C VAL A 282 -9.61 4.96 1.96
N PHE A 283 -10.68 4.79 1.18
CA PHE A 283 -11.38 3.51 0.99
C PHE A 283 -10.74 2.62 -0.08
N GLU A 284 -9.76 3.13 -0.84
CA GLU A 284 -9.06 2.41 -1.92
C GLU A 284 -7.60 2.09 -1.58
N GLU A 285 -7.21 2.17 -0.30
CA GLU A 285 -5.83 1.92 0.18
C GLU A 285 -5.25 0.57 -0.30
N ASN A 286 -6.10 -0.41 -0.60
CA ASN A 286 -5.68 -1.74 -1.05
C ASN A 286 -5.42 -1.86 -2.57
N MET A 287 -5.73 -0.85 -3.39
CA MET A 287 -5.57 -0.95 -4.86
C MET A 287 -4.11 -1.06 -5.31
N LEU A 288 -3.19 -0.47 -4.54
CA LEU A 288 -1.74 -0.50 -4.77
C LEU A 288 -1.02 -1.01 -3.51
N SER A 289 -1.59 -2.04 -2.87
CA SER A 289 -1.02 -2.63 -1.65
C SER A 289 0.38 -3.20 -1.89
N SER A 290 0.62 -3.87 -3.03
CA SER A 290 1.94 -4.42 -3.38
C SER A 290 2.94 -3.31 -3.65
N LEU A 291 2.51 -2.15 -4.17
CA LEU A 291 3.39 -0.97 -4.33
C LEU A 291 3.81 -0.40 -2.97
N SER A 292 2.84 -0.32 -2.05
CA SER A 292 3.09 0.11 -0.66
C SER A 292 4.03 -0.86 0.06
N SER A 293 3.84 -2.16 -0.12
CA SER A 293 4.71 -3.22 0.39
C SER A 293 6.12 -3.13 -0.20
N PHE A 294 6.25 -2.90 -1.52
CA PHE A 294 7.54 -2.71 -2.18
C PHE A 294 8.32 -1.55 -1.54
N ILE A 295 7.66 -0.40 -1.35
CA ILE A 295 8.25 0.77 -0.68
C ILE A 295 8.64 0.41 0.77
N PHE A 296 7.80 -0.32 1.48
CA PHE A 296 8.06 -0.74 2.85
C PHE A 296 9.30 -1.65 2.95
N PHE A 297 9.38 -2.71 2.14
CA PHE A 297 10.53 -3.63 2.13
C PHE A 297 11.82 -2.91 1.75
N ASN A 298 11.76 -2.02 0.75
CA ASN A 298 12.91 -1.18 0.40
C ASN A 298 13.39 -0.32 1.58
N LYS A 299 12.46 0.28 2.35
CA LYS A 299 12.81 1.05 3.55
C LYS A 299 13.44 0.17 4.62
N VAL A 300 12.93 -1.04 4.83
CA VAL A 300 13.52 -2.02 5.77
C VAL A 300 14.97 -2.36 5.36
N GLU A 301 15.21 -2.61 4.07
CA GLU A 301 16.54 -2.90 3.56
C GLU A 301 17.50 -1.72 3.70
N ILE A 302 17.07 -0.50 3.36
CA ILE A 302 17.86 0.74 3.57
C ILE A 302 18.27 0.86 5.04
N VAL A 303 17.32 0.62 5.95
CA VAL A 303 17.59 0.69 7.39
C VAL A 303 18.59 -0.39 7.81
N SER A 304 18.45 -1.63 7.33
CA SER A 304 19.40 -2.71 7.60
C SER A 304 20.81 -2.38 7.08
N MET A 305 20.92 -1.91 5.84
CA MET A 305 22.21 -1.54 5.23
C MET A 305 22.93 -0.42 6.00
N ILE A 306 22.18 0.56 6.52
CA ILE A 306 22.75 1.64 7.36
C ILE A 306 23.14 1.12 8.74
N GLN A 307 22.36 0.19 9.33
CA GLN A 307 22.68 -0.44 10.61
C GLN A 307 23.99 -1.22 10.53
N ASP A 308 24.18 -1.97 9.46
CA ASP A 308 25.38 -2.79 9.25
C ASP A 308 26.63 -1.93 8.92
N ASP A 309 26.45 -0.66 8.51
CA ASP A 309 27.54 0.28 8.25
C ASP A 309 28.01 1.01 9.52
N MET A 310 28.82 0.31 10.31
CA MET A 310 29.43 0.83 11.53
C MET A 310 30.27 2.11 11.30
N LYS A 311 30.85 2.29 10.11
CA LYS A 311 31.65 3.50 9.79
C LYS A 311 30.74 4.70 9.57
N PHE A 312 29.64 4.51 8.86
CA PHE A 312 28.62 5.52 8.67
C PHE A 312 28.06 5.97 10.03
N LEU A 313 27.63 5.03 10.88
CA LEU A 313 27.09 5.33 12.21
C LEU A 313 28.12 6.05 13.11
N SER A 314 29.36 5.56 13.15
CA SER A 314 30.42 6.22 13.93
C SER A 314 30.68 7.65 13.46
N THR A 315 30.70 7.88 12.15
CA THR A 315 30.89 9.22 11.56
C THR A 315 29.70 10.13 11.86
N LEU A 316 28.48 9.60 11.75
CA LEU A 316 27.23 10.29 12.03
C LEU A 316 27.20 10.82 13.47
N PHE A 317 27.49 9.95 14.46
CA PHE A 317 27.49 10.35 15.87
C PHE A 317 28.65 11.29 16.20
N ALA A 318 29.85 11.08 15.63
CA ALA A 318 30.98 11.97 15.83
C ALA A 318 30.70 13.40 15.31
N GLN A 319 30.03 13.54 14.17
CA GLN A 319 29.60 14.85 13.66
C GLN A 319 28.43 15.43 14.45
N LEU A 320 27.54 14.61 14.99
CA LEU A 320 26.43 15.10 15.82
C LEU A 320 26.94 15.75 17.12
N THR A 321 27.97 15.17 17.74
CA THR A 321 28.55 15.62 19.01
C THR A 321 29.76 16.53 18.87
N GLY A 322 30.28 16.70 17.65
CA GLY A 322 31.43 17.56 17.37
C GLY A 322 31.10 19.04 17.61
N GLU A 323 31.97 19.73 18.34
CA GLU A 323 31.85 21.18 18.58
C GLU A 323 32.05 22.00 17.30
N ASP A 324 32.81 21.47 16.34
CA ASP A 324 33.12 22.11 15.06
C ASP A 324 32.00 21.99 14.00
N THR A 325 30.92 21.27 14.31
CA THR A 325 29.83 21.04 13.35
C THR A 325 28.91 22.25 13.26
N ASP A 326 28.65 22.72 12.04
CA ASP A 326 27.73 23.83 11.77
C ASP A 326 26.30 23.51 12.23
N ASP A 327 25.57 24.52 12.71
CA ASP A 327 24.22 24.34 13.23
C ASP A 327 23.22 23.84 12.17
N ASN A 328 23.38 24.21 10.90
CA ASN A 328 22.50 23.71 9.83
C ASN A 328 22.81 22.23 9.54
N HIS A 329 24.09 21.87 9.48
CA HIS A 329 24.50 20.47 9.29
C HIS A 329 24.08 19.60 10.48
N ARG A 330 24.22 20.11 11.71
CA ARG A 330 23.74 19.44 12.93
C ARG A 330 22.23 19.24 12.90
N ARG A 331 21.47 20.23 12.42
CA ARG A 331 20.02 20.08 12.21
C ARG A 331 19.69 18.99 11.19
N ASP A 332 20.42 18.92 10.08
CA ASP A 332 20.23 17.88 9.06
C ASP A 332 20.52 16.47 9.62
N LEU A 333 21.59 16.33 10.41
CA LEU A 333 21.94 15.10 11.13
C LEU A 333 20.84 14.68 12.11
N VAL A 334 20.27 15.62 12.86
CA VAL A 334 19.16 15.35 13.80
C VAL A 334 17.88 14.96 13.04
N LEU A 335 17.56 15.63 11.94
CA LEU A 335 16.39 15.27 11.11
C LEU A 335 16.56 13.87 10.52
N PHE A 336 17.75 13.56 10.00
CA PHE A 336 18.10 12.22 9.55
C PHE A 336 17.86 11.18 10.64
N LEU A 337 18.40 11.42 11.84
CA LEU A 337 18.23 10.50 12.96
C LEU A 337 16.77 10.34 13.39
N LYS A 338 16.00 11.43 13.43
CA LYS A 338 14.59 11.40 13.80
C LYS A 338 13.81 10.44 12.90
N GLU A 339 13.95 10.56 11.58
CA GLU A 339 13.23 9.67 10.67
C GLU A 339 13.82 8.27 10.67
N PHE A 340 15.14 8.12 10.73
CA PHE A 340 15.76 6.80 10.83
C PHE A 340 15.22 6.01 12.03
N CYS A 341 15.01 6.69 13.18
CA CYS A 341 14.33 6.11 14.33
C CYS A 341 12.82 5.92 14.14
N ALA A 342 12.12 6.78 13.40
CA ALA A 342 10.71 6.59 13.09
C ALA A 342 10.48 5.34 12.23
N PHE A 343 11.34 5.10 11.24
CA PHE A 343 11.30 3.91 10.39
C PHE A 343 11.73 2.64 11.13
N SER A 344 12.68 2.71 12.06
CA SER A 344 13.06 1.53 12.84
C SER A 344 11.90 1.01 13.72
N GLN A 345 10.90 1.83 14.03
CA GLN A 345 9.69 1.40 14.73
C GLN A 345 8.79 0.49 13.89
N THR A 346 8.90 0.57 12.56
CA THR A 346 8.14 -0.28 11.63
C THR A 346 8.85 -1.60 11.35
N LEU A 347 10.07 -1.80 11.87
CA LEU A 347 10.76 -3.09 11.84
C LEU A 347 10.05 -4.11 12.74
N GLN A 348 10.13 -5.39 12.36
CA GLN A 348 9.68 -6.48 13.21
C GLN A 348 10.42 -6.48 14.57
N PRO A 349 9.77 -6.92 15.68
CA PRO A 349 10.33 -6.84 17.02
C PRO A 349 11.79 -7.29 17.20
N PRO A 350 12.26 -8.43 16.62
CA PRO A 350 13.65 -8.85 16.78
C PRO A 350 14.66 -7.89 16.13
N ASN A 351 14.35 -7.39 14.93
CA ASN A 351 15.20 -6.44 14.21
C ASN A 351 15.23 -5.08 14.92
N ARG A 352 14.08 -4.68 15.49
CA ARG A 352 13.96 -3.47 16.29
C ARG A 352 14.76 -3.55 17.61
N GLU A 353 14.77 -4.70 18.27
CA GLU A 353 15.60 -4.91 19.47
C GLU A 353 17.10 -4.91 19.15
N SER A 354 17.50 -5.54 18.04
CA SER A 354 18.88 -5.51 17.57
C SER A 354 19.30 -4.07 17.27
N PHE A 355 18.46 -3.32 16.55
CA PHE A 355 18.66 -1.90 16.29
C PHE A 355 18.94 -1.13 17.56
N TYR A 356 18.02 -1.13 18.55
CA TYR A 356 18.21 -0.36 19.76
C TYR A 356 19.44 -0.80 20.58
N LYS A 357 19.82 -2.09 20.56
CA LYS A 357 21.02 -2.57 21.26
C LYS A 357 22.31 -2.03 20.65
N GLU A 358 22.43 -2.05 19.32
CA GLU A 358 23.60 -1.51 18.63
C GLU A 358 23.65 0.02 18.72
N TRP A 359 22.49 0.65 18.65
CA TRP A 359 22.36 2.09 18.74
C TRP A 359 22.70 2.62 20.14
N VAL A 360 22.29 1.94 21.21
CA VAL A 360 22.66 2.27 22.59
C VAL A 360 24.15 2.04 22.85
N ARG A 361 24.76 1.06 22.18
CA ARG A 361 26.20 0.78 22.28
C ARG A 361 27.04 1.91 21.66
N ASP A 362 26.60 2.44 20.51
CA ASP A 362 27.35 3.44 19.75
C ASP A 362 26.94 4.89 20.10
N SER A 363 25.77 5.10 20.72
CA SER A 363 25.38 6.39 21.28
C SER A 363 26.23 6.70 22.52
N THR A 364 26.95 7.81 22.49
CA THR A 364 27.69 8.31 23.66
C THR A 364 26.74 8.60 24.83
N PRO A 365 27.18 8.43 26.10
CA PRO A 365 26.35 8.67 27.28
C PRO A 365 26.04 10.17 27.37
N GLY A 366 24.88 10.58 26.86
CA GLY A 366 24.43 11.98 26.84
C GLY A 366 23.19 12.25 25.98
N LEU A 367 22.89 11.39 25.01
CA LEU A 367 21.68 11.49 24.19
C LEU A 367 20.50 10.79 24.87
N HIS A 368 19.81 11.51 25.78
CA HIS A 368 18.50 11.06 26.28
C HIS A 368 17.43 11.30 25.21
N PHE A 369 17.13 10.26 24.41
CA PHE A 369 16.00 10.27 23.50
C PHE A 369 14.70 10.11 24.27
N SER A 370 13.93 11.20 24.34
CA SER A 370 12.53 11.16 24.76
C SER A 370 11.70 10.62 23.59
N ARG A 371 10.74 9.72 23.84
CA ARG A 371 9.78 9.27 22.83
C ARG A 371 9.18 10.51 22.13
N PRO A 372 9.23 10.62 20.79
CA PRO A 372 8.50 11.66 20.10
C PRO A 372 7.01 11.43 20.34
N GLU A 373 6.30 12.44 20.85
CA GLU A 373 4.85 12.44 20.86
C GLU A 373 4.34 12.37 19.41
N SER A 374 3.29 11.58 19.21
CA SER A 374 2.63 11.31 17.93
C SER A 374 2.04 12.59 17.33
N GLY A 375 2.89 13.35 16.63
CA GLY A 375 2.51 14.46 15.77
C GLY A 375 2.50 14.00 14.33
N SER A 376 1.34 14.15 13.69
CA SER A 376 1.12 13.95 12.27
C SER A 376 1.98 14.92 11.44
N ASP A 377 3.15 14.45 11.04
CA ASP A 377 3.89 14.94 9.87
C ASP A 377 4.61 13.73 9.28
N ARG A 378 4.00 13.10 8.27
CA ARG A 378 4.61 11.99 7.52
C ARG A 378 5.75 12.55 6.67
N ILE A 379 6.94 12.69 7.25
CA ILE A 379 8.17 12.95 6.50
C ILE A 379 8.80 11.58 6.23
N SER A 380 8.83 11.16 4.97
CA SER A 380 9.46 9.89 4.58
C SER A 380 10.99 10.00 4.73
N LEU A 381 11.70 8.91 5.08
CA LEU A 381 13.18 8.86 5.16
C LEU A 381 13.84 9.48 3.91
N VAL A 382 13.14 9.32 2.79
CA VAL A 382 13.55 9.79 1.49
C VAL A 382 13.43 11.30 1.32
N ARG A 383 12.53 11.99 2.05
CA ARG A 383 12.50 13.46 2.10
C ARG A 383 13.70 14.07 2.83
N ILE A 384 14.41 13.32 3.67
CA ILE A 384 15.67 13.79 4.26
C ILE A 384 16.78 13.74 3.23
N PHE A 385 16.84 12.63 2.51
CA PHE A 385 17.85 12.42 1.48
C PHE A 385 17.59 13.24 0.23
N PHE A 386 16.39 13.76 0.02
CA PHE A 386 16.08 14.60 -1.14
C PHE A 386 15.55 15.95 -0.70
N CYS A 387 16.34 17.00 -0.92
CA CYS A 387 15.87 18.37 -0.79
C CYS A 387 15.14 18.77 -2.08
N VAL A 388 14.02 19.50 -1.92
CA VAL A 388 13.27 20.16 -3.00
C VAL A 388 13.67 21.62 -3.06
#